data_AF-A0A836VAR4-F1
#
_entry.id   AF-A0A836VAR4-F1
#
_cell.length_a   1.000
_cell.length_b   1.000
_cell.length_c   1.000
_cell.angle_alpha   90.00
_cell.angle_beta   90.00
_cell.angle_gamma   90.00
#
_symmetry.space_group_name_H-M   'P 1'
#
loop_
_entity.id
_entity.type
_entity.pdbx_description
1 polymer ?
#
loop_
_entity_poly.entity_id
_entity_poly.type
_entity_poly.pdbx_seq_one_letter_code
_entity_poly.pdbx_strand_id
1 'polypeptide(L)'
;MTAREVAKHALKLVAHPLLRCLLILSVFLLLQAPPALAASPIGVIKSARNAQSYQDLHLGTFDDDYLQFRHALENANVRFDELSDADLAAGGSKLSTYKLIIMPLSVDLTAEGVSAITEFVRGGGKLVVTDANGMPQPNGIAIDGLAGVSVSKQNNLSDKQKVEWPRTPFAVSEEFAIGTVRSDVTLTEGAQQLAKWTDSTGREVAPAIVRKGGCVFITWAPGLQGEITANSNLISLALEELVPGITQTAAVQISYADYQSISQELEYLTKRTEETIKTAKQAELAVPFKLIQQFYDSGVSHVNAFKEAYSQRKFFEADSHLSQARQDFSMSFAQAMPVRPVEARSVWLDRGTIVSMRSPTALAQLFDKLKTCGINVVYFETNNAGFAMYPSKLVAQNPAMVGWDPLAVAVKEAHKRGMELHSWVWIFAVGNTRHNPIIGKDAEYPGPVLSNRDFNQALAYRDGQLVPPRQTEFWLDPALPEARQYPKDLIMEIVSNYKVDGVQLDYIRYPFNNKGTEMGYDWQGRQRFEQETGLSLDHLDDNTR
;
A
#
# COMPACT_ATOMS: atom_id res chain seq x y z
N MET A 1 0.54 -45.62 -50.93
CA MET A 1 1.43 -44.63 -50.31
C MET A 1 2.59 -45.35 -49.65
N THR A 2 3.82 -45.02 -50.01
CA THR A 2 5.01 -45.64 -49.40
C THR A 2 5.25 -45.08 -47.98
N ALA A 3 5.95 -45.80 -47.10
CA ALA A 3 6.26 -45.34 -45.74
C ALA A 3 6.94 -43.95 -45.70
N ARG A 4 7.68 -43.62 -46.77
CA ARG A 4 8.32 -42.32 -46.97
C ARG A 4 7.30 -41.20 -47.25
N GLU A 5 6.18 -41.50 -47.90
CA GLU A 5 5.09 -40.54 -48.16
C GLU A 5 4.21 -40.32 -46.94
N VAL A 6 4.04 -41.35 -46.09
CA VAL A 6 3.34 -41.23 -44.80
C VAL A 6 4.15 -40.34 -43.85
N ALA A 7 5.47 -40.53 -43.76
CA ALA A 7 6.34 -39.67 -42.95
C ALA A 7 6.36 -38.21 -43.44
N LYS A 8 6.32 -37.98 -44.77
CA LYS A 8 6.23 -36.63 -45.35
C LYS A 8 4.89 -35.94 -45.06
N HIS A 9 3.79 -36.69 -45.03
CA HIS A 9 2.48 -36.17 -44.64
C HIS A 9 2.38 -35.90 -43.14
N ALA A 10 2.95 -36.78 -42.30
CA ALA A 10 3.01 -36.57 -40.86
C ALA A 10 3.84 -35.33 -40.49
N LEU A 11 5.00 -35.11 -41.13
CA LEU A 11 5.80 -33.89 -40.92
C LEU A 11 5.09 -32.62 -41.42
N LYS A 12 4.28 -32.70 -42.48
CA LYS A 12 3.47 -31.57 -42.95
C LYS A 12 2.31 -31.23 -42.02
N LEU A 13 1.70 -32.23 -41.36
CA LEU A 13 0.67 -31.98 -40.34
C LEU A 13 1.25 -31.31 -39.08
N VAL A 14 2.45 -31.70 -38.65
CA VAL A 14 3.13 -31.09 -37.47
C VAL A 14 3.75 -29.72 -37.77
N ALA A 15 3.95 -29.39 -39.05
CA ALA A 15 4.43 -28.07 -39.50
C ALA A 15 3.30 -27.06 -39.76
N HIS A 16 2.03 -27.44 -39.65
CA HIS A 16 0.91 -26.54 -39.90
C HIS A 16 0.76 -25.54 -38.72
N PRO A 17 0.76 -24.22 -38.96
CA PRO A 17 0.78 -23.22 -37.90
C PRO A 17 -0.43 -23.31 -36.96
N LEU A 18 -1.60 -23.69 -37.46
CA LEU A 18 -2.80 -23.94 -36.64
C LEU A 18 -2.67 -25.16 -35.70
N LEU A 19 -2.02 -26.24 -36.14
CA LEU A 19 -1.84 -27.43 -35.30
C LEU A 19 -0.76 -27.20 -34.24
N ARG A 20 0.27 -26.39 -34.56
CA ARG A 20 1.24 -25.87 -33.57
C ARG A 20 0.58 -24.93 -32.59
N CYS A 21 -0.29 -24.02 -33.03
CA CYS A 21 -1.07 -23.18 -32.12
C CYS A 21 -1.96 -24.01 -31.20
N LEU A 22 -2.64 -25.05 -31.70
CA LEU A 22 -3.49 -25.93 -30.88
C LEU A 22 -2.68 -26.79 -29.89
N LEU A 23 -1.52 -27.32 -30.28
CA LEU A 23 -0.61 -28.06 -29.37
C LEU A 23 0.05 -27.12 -28.34
N ILE A 24 0.42 -25.91 -28.74
CA ILE A 24 0.96 -24.89 -27.83
C ILE A 24 -0.14 -24.38 -26.89
N LEU A 25 -1.39 -24.17 -27.36
CA LEU A 25 -2.53 -23.79 -26.53
C LEU A 25 -2.89 -24.89 -25.53
N SER A 26 -2.89 -26.16 -25.94
CA SER A 26 -3.22 -27.28 -25.04
C SER A 26 -2.11 -27.55 -24.02
N VAL A 27 -0.84 -27.34 -24.38
CA VAL A 27 0.28 -27.36 -23.43
C VAL A 27 0.26 -26.14 -22.50
N PHE A 28 -0.13 -24.95 -22.99
CA PHE A 28 -0.33 -23.76 -22.15
C PHE A 28 -1.53 -23.90 -21.19
N LEU A 29 -2.63 -24.50 -21.63
CA LEU A 29 -3.81 -24.78 -20.79
C LEU A 29 -3.53 -25.86 -19.74
N LEU A 30 -2.64 -26.82 -20.02
CA LEU A 30 -2.17 -27.82 -19.05
C LEU A 30 -1.11 -27.25 -18.08
N LEU A 31 -0.39 -26.20 -18.47
CA LEU A 31 0.59 -25.48 -17.62
C LEU A 31 -0.05 -24.32 -16.81
N GLN A 32 -1.28 -23.92 -17.12
CA GLN A 32 -2.05 -22.91 -16.39
C GLN A 32 -3.10 -23.49 -15.45
N ALA A 33 -3.28 -24.82 -15.39
CA ALA A 33 -3.98 -25.41 -14.27
C ALA A 33 -3.07 -25.24 -13.04
N PRO A 34 -3.46 -24.48 -12.01
CA PRO A 34 -2.77 -24.59 -10.72
C PRO A 34 -2.77 -26.09 -10.39
N PRO A 35 -1.65 -26.65 -9.85
CA PRO A 35 -1.66 -28.04 -9.41
C PRO A 35 -2.92 -28.23 -8.58
N ALA A 36 -3.67 -29.31 -8.84
CA ALA A 36 -4.84 -29.66 -8.03
C ALA A 36 -4.33 -29.93 -6.62
N LEU A 37 -4.20 -28.85 -5.84
CA LEU A 37 -3.71 -28.86 -4.49
C LEU A 37 -4.75 -29.67 -3.70
N ALA A 38 -4.32 -30.70 -2.98
CA ALA A 38 -5.21 -31.45 -2.10
C ALA A 38 -5.97 -30.46 -1.20
N ALA A 39 -7.28 -30.61 -1.00
CA ALA A 39 -8.10 -29.66 -0.22
C ALA A 39 -7.40 -29.20 1.09
N SER A 40 -7.48 -27.91 1.41
CA SER A 40 -6.84 -27.44 2.64
C SER A 40 -7.49 -28.12 3.86
N PRO A 41 -6.72 -28.51 4.90
CA PRO A 41 -7.33 -28.96 6.15
C PRO A 41 -8.05 -27.83 6.90
N ILE A 42 -7.96 -26.58 6.42
CA ILE A 42 -8.58 -25.39 7.02
C ILE A 42 -9.63 -24.82 6.07
N GLY A 43 -10.84 -24.62 6.57
CA GLY A 43 -11.90 -23.86 5.91
C GLY A 43 -12.09 -22.49 6.55
N VAL A 44 -12.27 -21.43 5.76
CA VAL A 44 -12.58 -20.08 6.24
C VAL A 44 -13.97 -19.69 5.76
N ILE A 45 -14.87 -19.37 6.68
CA ILE A 45 -16.24 -18.98 6.35
C ILE A 45 -16.24 -17.59 5.70
N LYS A 46 -16.86 -17.48 4.54
CA LYS A 46 -17.21 -16.23 3.88
C LYS A 46 -18.73 -16.17 3.66
N SER A 47 -19.45 -15.84 4.73
CA SER A 47 -20.91 -15.82 4.77
C SER A 47 -21.47 -14.50 4.25
N ALA A 48 -22.42 -14.57 3.31
CA ALA A 48 -23.18 -13.41 2.82
C ALA A 48 -24.12 -12.86 3.92
N ARG A 49 -24.66 -13.73 4.78
CA ARG A 49 -25.43 -13.29 5.95
C ARG A 49 -24.56 -12.48 6.91
N ASN A 50 -23.35 -12.96 7.21
CA ASN A 50 -22.40 -12.21 8.04
C ASN A 50 -22.04 -10.87 7.38
N ALA A 51 -21.74 -10.87 6.07
CA ALA A 51 -21.42 -9.66 5.33
C ALA A 51 -22.53 -8.59 5.40
N GLN A 52 -23.79 -9.02 5.27
CA GLN A 52 -24.94 -8.13 5.40
C GLN A 52 -25.02 -7.51 6.81
N SER A 53 -24.97 -8.33 7.86
CA SER A 53 -25.02 -7.85 9.24
C SER A 53 -23.80 -7.01 9.61
N TYR A 54 -22.63 -7.29 9.02
CA TYR A 54 -21.41 -6.53 9.18
C TYR A 54 -21.54 -5.11 8.62
N GLN A 55 -22.18 -4.97 7.45
CA GLN A 55 -22.37 -3.68 6.79
C GLN A 55 -23.20 -2.71 7.61
N ASP A 56 -24.15 -3.21 8.41
CA ASP A 56 -24.98 -2.38 9.29
C ASP A 56 -24.19 -1.79 10.47
N LEU A 57 -23.03 -2.37 10.81
CA LEU A 57 -22.20 -1.98 11.95
C LEU A 57 -20.97 -1.15 11.57
N HIS A 58 -20.60 -1.12 10.28
CA HIS A 58 -19.34 -0.55 9.82
C HIS A 58 -19.49 0.42 8.64
N LEU A 59 -18.61 1.43 8.59
CA LEU A 59 -18.51 2.34 7.44
C LEU A 59 -17.82 1.70 6.23
N GLY A 60 -16.94 0.70 6.46
CA GLY A 60 -16.28 -0.11 5.44
C GLY A 60 -17.17 -1.26 4.95
N THR A 61 -16.66 -2.02 3.97
CA THR A 61 -17.35 -3.23 3.49
C THR A 61 -16.73 -4.48 4.09
N PHE A 62 -17.55 -5.52 4.28
CA PHE A 62 -17.05 -6.82 4.74
C PHE A 62 -16.00 -7.39 3.79
N ASP A 63 -16.13 -7.21 2.48
CA ASP A 63 -15.18 -7.76 1.51
C ASP A 63 -13.78 -7.13 1.62
N ASP A 64 -13.70 -5.82 1.85
CA ASP A 64 -12.42 -5.11 2.03
C ASP A 64 -11.72 -5.56 3.32
N ASP A 65 -12.48 -5.66 4.41
CA ASP A 65 -11.96 -6.07 5.72
C ASP A 65 -11.62 -7.56 5.75
N TYR A 66 -12.40 -8.40 5.05
CA TYR A 66 -12.09 -9.80 4.82
C TYR A 66 -10.81 -9.97 4.00
N LEU A 67 -10.53 -9.09 3.04
CA LEU A 67 -9.27 -9.11 2.29
C LEU A 67 -8.07 -8.86 3.20
N GLN A 68 -8.16 -7.94 4.16
CA GLN A 68 -7.10 -7.73 5.16
C GLN A 68 -6.92 -8.95 6.06
N PHE A 69 -8.02 -9.57 6.51
CA PHE A 69 -7.96 -10.81 7.26
C PHE A 69 -7.32 -11.95 6.45
N ARG A 70 -7.69 -12.09 5.17
CA ARG A 70 -7.07 -13.05 4.23
C ARG A 70 -5.56 -12.83 4.16
N HIS A 71 -5.11 -11.59 4.02
CA HIS A 71 -3.68 -11.28 4.02
C HIS A 71 -3.00 -11.65 5.34
N ALA A 72 -3.67 -11.53 6.49
CA ALA A 72 -3.11 -11.98 7.77
C ALA A 72 -2.89 -13.52 7.79
N LEU A 73 -3.81 -14.30 7.21
CA LEU A 73 -3.66 -15.75 7.04
C LEU A 73 -2.60 -16.13 6.01
N GLU A 74 -2.55 -15.44 4.88
CA GLU A 74 -1.53 -15.67 3.84
C GLU A 74 -0.13 -15.36 4.37
N ASN A 75 0.04 -14.28 5.15
CA ASN A 75 1.30 -13.95 5.82
C ASN A 75 1.63 -14.92 6.98
N ALA A 76 0.62 -15.57 7.56
CA ALA A 76 0.81 -16.72 8.44
C ALA A 76 1.20 -18.00 7.67
N ASN A 77 1.34 -17.90 6.34
CA ASN A 77 1.55 -19.01 5.41
C ASN A 77 0.47 -20.09 5.54
N VAL A 78 -0.78 -19.69 5.80
CA VAL A 78 -1.91 -20.62 5.97
C VAL A 78 -2.73 -20.66 4.70
N ARG A 79 -2.71 -21.79 4.01
CA ARG A 79 -3.65 -22.11 2.94
C ARG A 79 -5.00 -22.50 3.52
N PHE A 80 -6.08 -22.08 2.88
CA PHE A 80 -7.43 -22.42 3.29
C PHE A 80 -8.36 -22.50 2.08
N ASP A 81 -9.50 -23.18 2.27
CA ASP A 81 -10.61 -23.15 1.32
C ASP A 81 -11.66 -22.15 1.85
N GLU A 82 -12.24 -21.33 0.98
CA GLU A 82 -13.36 -20.46 1.36
C GLU A 82 -14.68 -21.24 1.37
N LEU A 83 -15.46 -21.07 2.44
CA LEU A 83 -16.76 -21.75 2.64
C LEU A 83 -17.90 -20.74 2.55
N SER A 84 -18.83 -20.97 1.62
CA SER A 84 -20.04 -20.16 1.45
C SER A 84 -21.16 -20.59 2.41
N ASP A 85 -22.24 -19.80 2.49
CA ASP A 85 -23.46 -20.20 3.22
C ASP A 85 -24.07 -21.51 2.67
N ALA A 86 -23.91 -21.79 1.37
CA ALA A 86 -24.35 -23.05 0.77
C ALA A 86 -23.51 -24.24 1.24
N ASP A 87 -22.20 -24.05 1.43
CA ASP A 87 -21.31 -25.06 1.99
C ASP A 87 -21.64 -25.34 3.47
N LEU A 88 -22.02 -24.31 4.23
CA LEU A 88 -22.52 -24.46 5.60
C LEU A 88 -23.85 -25.22 5.63
N ALA A 89 -24.78 -24.91 4.72
CA ALA A 89 -26.06 -25.59 4.62
C ALA A 89 -25.93 -27.07 4.22
N ALA A 90 -24.86 -27.46 3.51
CA ALA A 90 -24.53 -28.86 3.24
C ALA A 90 -24.08 -29.64 4.51
N GLY A 91 -23.81 -28.93 5.61
CA GLY A 91 -23.59 -29.48 6.94
C GLY A 91 -22.43 -30.46 7.02
N GLY A 92 -22.58 -31.51 7.83
CA GLY A 92 -21.53 -32.49 8.12
C GLY A 92 -20.93 -33.17 6.87
N SER A 93 -21.67 -33.28 5.77
CA SER A 93 -21.16 -33.88 4.52
C SER A 93 -20.02 -33.08 3.89
N LYS A 94 -20.02 -31.75 4.05
CA LYS A 94 -19.00 -30.84 3.55
C LYS A 94 -17.98 -30.51 4.65
N LEU A 95 -18.47 -30.14 5.83
CA LEU A 95 -17.61 -29.61 6.90
C LEU A 95 -16.67 -30.67 7.50
N SER A 96 -17.04 -31.95 7.48
CA SER A 96 -16.20 -33.05 7.99
C SER A 96 -14.88 -33.25 7.22
N THR A 97 -14.74 -32.65 6.04
CA THR A 97 -13.49 -32.68 5.27
C THR A 97 -12.40 -31.77 5.86
N TYR A 98 -12.78 -30.81 6.69
CA TYR A 98 -11.88 -29.86 7.33
C TYR A 98 -11.52 -30.32 8.75
N LYS A 99 -10.26 -30.12 9.14
CA LYS A 99 -9.82 -30.34 10.53
C LYS A 99 -10.15 -29.14 11.41
N LEU A 100 -10.13 -27.95 10.81
CA LEU A 100 -10.34 -26.67 11.48
C LEU A 100 -11.16 -25.74 10.58
N ILE A 101 -12.11 -25.03 11.16
CA ILE A 101 -12.87 -23.97 10.50
C ILE A 101 -12.59 -22.64 11.21
N ILE A 102 -12.48 -21.57 10.44
CA ILE A 102 -12.34 -20.21 10.93
C ILE A 102 -13.60 -19.43 10.58
N MET A 103 -14.22 -18.81 11.59
CA MET A 103 -15.23 -17.77 11.43
C MET A 103 -14.57 -16.40 11.62
N PRO A 104 -14.15 -15.72 10.54
CA PRO A 104 -13.55 -14.40 10.63
C PRO A 104 -14.63 -13.33 10.78
N LEU A 105 -14.29 -12.26 11.49
CA LEU A 105 -15.12 -11.06 11.64
C LEU A 105 -16.58 -11.43 12.01
N SER A 106 -16.72 -12.20 13.10
CA SER A 106 -18.00 -12.77 13.55
C SER A 106 -18.98 -11.68 13.99
N VAL A 107 -20.03 -11.44 13.19
CA VAL A 107 -21.17 -10.59 13.56
C VAL A 107 -22.42 -11.42 13.68
N ASP A 108 -22.76 -12.16 12.63
CA ASP A 108 -23.97 -12.98 12.56
C ASP A 108 -23.79 -14.15 11.60
N LEU A 109 -24.64 -15.16 11.75
CA LEU A 109 -24.67 -16.32 10.85
C LEU A 109 -26.12 -16.76 10.63
N THR A 110 -26.38 -17.55 9.60
CA THR A 110 -27.69 -18.20 9.43
C THR A 110 -27.91 -19.23 10.56
N ALA A 111 -29.17 -19.51 10.90
CA ALA A 111 -29.49 -20.50 11.94
C ALA A 111 -28.97 -21.90 11.54
N GLU A 112 -29.06 -22.22 10.24
CA GLU A 112 -28.51 -23.44 9.64
C GLU A 112 -26.99 -23.47 9.79
N GLY A 113 -26.31 -22.34 9.54
CA GLY A 113 -24.87 -22.21 9.73
C GLY A 113 -24.44 -22.42 11.18
N VAL A 114 -25.17 -21.85 12.15
CA VAL A 114 -24.91 -22.08 13.58
C VAL A 114 -25.06 -23.56 13.93
N SER A 115 -26.11 -24.22 13.44
CA SER A 115 -26.32 -25.65 13.67
C SER A 115 -25.19 -26.48 13.07
N ALA A 116 -24.78 -26.19 11.83
CA ALA A 116 -23.71 -26.90 11.14
C ALA A 116 -22.35 -26.77 11.86
N ILE A 117 -21.99 -25.56 12.30
CA ILE A 117 -20.75 -25.33 13.05
C ILE A 117 -20.80 -25.98 14.43
N THR A 118 -21.96 -25.92 15.11
CA THR A 118 -22.15 -26.57 16.41
C THR A 118 -21.99 -28.09 16.30
N GLU A 119 -22.55 -28.70 15.25
CA GLU A 119 -22.41 -30.13 14.98
C GLU A 119 -20.98 -30.51 14.60
N PHE A 120 -20.30 -29.69 13.78
CA PHE A 120 -18.89 -29.89 13.42
C PHE A 120 -17.99 -29.91 14.66
N VAL A 121 -18.15 -28.93 15.56
CA VAL A 121 -17.41 -28.86 16.83
C VAL A 121 -17.75 -30.06 17.72
N ARG A 122 -19.03 -30.44 17.82
CA ARG A 122 -19.46 -31.63 18.58
C ARG A 122 -18.86 -32.92 18.03
N GLY A 123 -18.68 -33.00 16.72
CA GLY A 123 -17.99 -34.09 16.01
C GLY A 123 -16.47 -34.12 16.21
N GLY A 124 -15.90 -33.18 16.98
CA GLY A 124 -14.47 -33.10 17.29
C GLY A 124 -13.68 -32.11 16.43
N GLY A 125 -14.33 -31.49 15.44
CA GLY A 125 -13.77 -30.41 14.64
C GLY A 125 -13.33 -29.21 15.48
N LYS A 126 -12.40 -28.41 14.96
CA LYS A 126 -11.83 -27.25 15.65
C LYS A 126 -12.34 -25.95 15.08
N LEU A 127 -12.61 -24.97 15.93
CA LEU A 127 -13.16 -23.67 15.51
C LEU A 127 -12.27 -22.52 16.00
N VAL A 128 -11.92 -21.61 15.12
CA VAL A 128 -11.38 -20.30 15.49
C VAL A 128 -12.42 -19.24 15.14
N VAL A 129 -12.72 -18.36 16.08
CA VAL A 129 -13.63 -17.23 15.87
C VAL A 129 -12.85 -15.96 16.14
N THR A 130 -13.00 -14.95 15.29
CA THR A 130 -12.42 -13.62 15.54
C THR A 130 -13.51 -12.58 15.71
N ASP A 131 -13.22 -11.59 16.53
CA ASP A 131 -14.07 -10.42 16.68
C ASP A 131 -14.24 -9.66 15.35
N ALA A 132 -15.31 -8.88 15.26
CA ALA A 132 -15.69 -8.11 14.09
C ALA A 132 -15.62 -6.59 14.30
N ASN A 133 -15.00 -6.09 15.37
CA ASN A 133 -14.98 -4.66 15.71
C ASN A 133 -16.40 -4.07 15.95
N GLY A 134 -17.30 -4.91 16.47
CA GLY A 134 -18.70 -4.56 16.72
C GLY A 134 -19.35 -5.53 17.70
N MET A 135 -20.58 -5.24 18.14
CA MET A 135 -21.32 -6.19 18.99
C MET A 135 -21.92 -7.32 18.13
N PRO A 136 -21.73 -8.59 18.51
CA PRO A 136 -22.32 -9.71 17.77
C PRO A 136 -23.85 -9.70 17.89
N GLN A 137 -24.52 -10.15 16.83
CA GLN A 137 -25.96 -10.43 16.79
C GLN A 137 -26.27 -11.81 17.41
N PRO A 138 -27.56 -12.18 17.64
CA PRO A 138 -27.90 -13.39 18.38
C PRO A 138 -27.24 -14.69 17.89
N ASN A 139 -27.09 -14.88 16.58
CA ASN A 139 -26.43 -16.08 16.06
C ASN A 139 -24.89 -15.97 16.14
N GLY A 140 -24.33 -14.76 16.05
CA GLY A 140 -22.91 -14.51 16.36
C GLY A 140 -22.59 -14.83 17.83
N ILE A 141 -23.44 -14.38 18.76
CA ILE A 141 -23.31 -14.69 20.21
C ILE A 141 -23.30 -16.21 20.44
N ALA A 142 -24.12 -16.96 19.71
CA ALA A 142 -24.15 -18.42 19.82
C ALA A 142 -22.82 -19.06 19.37
N ILE A 143 -22.20 -18.53 18.31
CA ILE A 143 -20.89 -18.99 17.79
C ILE A 143 -19.76 -18.63 18.77
N ASP A 144 -19.71 -17.39 19.26
CA ASP A 144 -18.72 -16.93 20.24
C ASP A 144 -18.80 -17.76 21.54
N GLY A 145 -20.03 -18.13 21.93
CA GLY A 145 -20.31 -19.00 23.07
C GLY A 145 -19.70 -20.40 22.95
N LEU A 146 -19.46 -20.92 21.74
CA LEU A 146 -18.76 -22.19 21.54
C LEU A 146 -17.31 -22.13 22.00
N ALA A 147 -16.67 -20.95 21.88
CA ALA A 147 -15.33 -20.68 22.40
C ALA A 147 -15.34 -20.25 23.87
N GLY A 148 -16.51 -20.23 24.50
CA GLY A 148 -16.69 -19.97 25.92
C GLY A 148 -16.68 -18.50 26.29
N VAL A 149 -16.97 -17.62 25.33
CA VAL A 149 -16.93 -16.17 25.48
C VAL A 149 -18.34 -15.59 25.40
N SER A 150 -18.58 -14.53 26.17
CA SER A 150 -19.66 -13.58 25.93
C SER A 150 -19.07 -12.18 25.84
N VAL A 151 -19.25 -11.51 24.69
CA VAL A 151 -18.74 -10.15 24.45
C VAL A 151 -19.57 -9.17 25.26
N SER A 152 -18.90 -8.42 26.15
CA SER A 152 -19.58 -7.48 27.06
C SER A 152 -19.64 -6.05 26.53
N LYS A 153 -18.56 -5.60 25.88
CA LYS A 153 -18.45 -4.28 25.24
C LYS A 153 -17.24 -4.24 24.31
N GLN A 154 -17.25 -3.29 23.39
CA GLN A 154 -16.07 -2.89 22.62
C GLN A 154 -15.28 -1.82 23.37
N ASN A 155 -13.95 -1.88 23.24
CA ASN A 155 -13.01 -0.99 23.94
C ASN A 155 -11.93 -0.49 22.98
N ASN A 156 -11.84 0.84 22.86
CA ASN A 156 -10.80 1.51 22.09
C ASN A 156 -9.61 1.81 22.99
N LEU A 157 -8.44 1.27 22.66
CA LEU A 157 -7.25 1.43 23.48
C LEU A 157 -6.83 2.91 23.55
N SER A 158 -6.78 3.47 24.76
CA SER A 158 -6.31 4.84 25.01
C SER A 158 -4.80 4.94 25.18
N ASP A 159 -4.13 3.81 25.38
CA ASP A 159 -2.69 3.65 25.49
C ASP A 159 -2.20 2.47 24.63
N LYS A 160 -0.89 2.38 24.41
CA LYS A 160 -0.29 1.20 23.78
C LYS A 160 -0.43 0.00 24.71
N GLN A 161 -0.91 -1.11 24.19
CA GLN A 161 -1.05 -2.36 24.96
C GLN A 161 -0.37 -3.51 24.24
N LYS A 162 -0.17 -4.61 24.97
CA LYS A 162 0.44 -5.83 24.42
C LYS A 162 -0.47 -7.02 24.60
N VAL A 163 -0.42 -7.94 23.64
CA VAL A 163 -0.93 -9.30 23.82
C VAL A 163 0.22 -10.18 24.27
N GLU A 164 0.13 -10.69 25.49
CA GLU A 164 1.10 -11.62 26.07
C GLU A 164 0.53 -13.04 26.11
N TRP A 165 1.23 -13.96 25.45
CA TRP A 165 0.90 -15.38 25.47
C TRP A 165 2.04 -16.15 26.16
N PRO A 166 1.83 -16.62 27.41
CA PRO A 166 2.82 -17.40 28.16
C PRO A 166 2.88 -18.85 27.66
N ARG A 167 3.37 -19.06 26.43
CA ARG A 167 3.57 -20.37 25.83
C ARG A 167 4.97 -20.91 26.14
N THR A 168 5.11 -22.24 26.18
CA THR A 168 6.40 -22.93 26.35
C THR A 168 6.76 -23.62 25.02
N PRO A 169 8.01 -23.53 24.54
CA PRO A 169 9.19 -22.95 25.19
C PRO A 169 9.35 -21.43 25.05
N PHE A 170 8.61 -20.77 24.16
CA PHE A 170 8.74 -19.34 23.92
C PHE A 170 7.44 -18.59 24.23
N ALA A 171 7.53 -17.63 25.15
CA ALA A 171 6.46 -16.67 25.37
C ALA A 171 6.41 -15.68 24.19
N VAL A 172 5.20 -15.26 23.82
CA VAL A 172 4.97 -14.28 22.75
C VAL A 172 4.44 -13.00 23.35
N SER A 173 4.93 -11.86 22.87
CA SER A 173 4.51 -10.52 23.29
C SER A 173 4.47 -9.62 22.07
N GLU A 174 3.26 -9.23 21.65
CA GLU A 174 3.02 -8.42 20.46
C GLU A 174 2.38 -7.08 20.86
N GLU A 175 2.86 -5.97 20.30
CA GLU A 175 2.38 -4.61 20.60
C GLU A 175 1.23 -4.19 19.68
N PHE A 176 0.24 -3.50 20.25
CA PHE A 176 -0.89 -2.91 19.55
C PHE A 176 -0.96 -1.40 19.84
N ALA A 177 -1.33 -0.65 18.80
CA ALA A 177 -1.31 0.81 18.82
C ALA A 177 -2.50 1.42 19.58
N ILE A 178 -2.35 2.71 19.93
CA ILE A 178 -3.46 3.52 20.44
C ILE A 178 -4.55 3.58 19.36
N GLY A 179 -5.81 3.45 19.78
CA GLY A 179 -6.96 3.41 18.89
C GLY A 179 -7.30 2.02 18.36
N THR A 180 -6.50 0.98 18.68
CA THR A 180 -6.90 -0.40 18.43
C THR A 180 -8.22 -0.71 19.13
N VAL A 181 -9.11 -1.43 18.47
CA VAL A 181 -10.36 -1.88 19.06
C VAL A 181 -10.27 -3.34 19.46
N ARG A 182 -10.75 -3.65 20.67
CA ARG A 182 -10.92 -5.01 21.17
C ARG A 182 -12.27 -5.21 21.85
N SER A 183 -12.71 -6.46 21.87
CA SER A 183 -13.81 -6.94 22.69
C SER A 183 -13.34 -7.24 24.12
N ASP A 184 -13.96 -6.59 25.11
CA ASP A 184 -13.86 -7.03 26.50
C ASP A 184 -14.85 -8.17 26.73
N VAL A 185 -14.36 -9.33 27.17
CA VAL A 185 -15.11 -10.59 27.21
C VAL A 185 -15.30 -11.12 28.63
N THR A 186 -16.43 -11.80 28.85
CA THR A 186 -16.68 -12.61 30.05
C THR A 186 -16.53 -14.09 29.71
N LEU A 187 -15.80 -14.81 30.56
CA LEU A 187 -15.51 -16.24 30.38
C LEU A 187 -16.63 -17.09 30.99
N THR A 188 -17.11 -18.06 30.22
CA THR A 188 -18.03 -19.09 30.71
C THR A 188 -17.28 -20.21 31.43
N GLU A 189 -17.99 -21.02 32.21
CA GLU A 189 -17.39 -22.18 32.88
C GLU A 189 -16.70 -23.11 31.87
N GLY A 190 -15.46 -23.52 32.20
CA GLY A 190 -14.61 -24.35 31.37
C GLY A 190 -13.83 -23.61 30.27
N ALA A 191 -13.97 -22.29 30.15
CA ALA A 191 -13.11 -21.48 29.29
C ALA A 191 -11.76 -21.17 29.96
N GLN A 192 -10.69 -21.22 29.18
CA GLN A 192 -9.33 -20.94 29.60
C GLN A 192 -8.80 -19.72 28.84
N GLN A 193 -8.20 -18.77 29.55
CA GLN A 193 -7.42 -17.70 28.97
C GLN A 193 -6.05 -18.23 28.52
N LEU A 194 -5.75 -18.14 27.23
CA LEU A 194 -4.46 -18.53 26.65
C LEU A 194 -3.50 -17.35 26.59
N ALA A 195 -4.00 -16.18 26.19
CA ALA A 195 -3.24 -14.93 26.12
C ALA A 195 -4.02 -13.79 26.77
N LYS A 196 -3.30 -12.78 27.24
CA LYS A 196 -3.84 -11.63 27.97
C LYS A 196 -3.42 -10.32 27.34
N TRP A 197 -4.27 -9.31 27.47
CA TRP A 197 -3.91 -7.92 27.22
C TRP A 197 -3.25 -7.31 28.45
N THR A 198 -2.13 -6.64 28.26
CA THR A 198 -1.45 -5.87 29.31
C THR A 198 -1.28 -4.42 28.91
N ASP A 199 -1.49 -3.52 29.87
CA ASP A 199 -1.20 -2.09 29.69
C ASP A 199 0.32 -1.81 29.65
N SER A 200 0.67 -0.53 29.43
CA SER A 200 2.07 -0.07 29.42
C SER A 200 2.86 -0.36 30.71
N THR A 201 2.19 -0.67 31.83
CA THR A 201 2.81 -1.04 33.12
C THR A 201 2.98 -2.56 33.29
N GLY A 202 2.52 -3.36 32.32
CA GLY A 202 2.53 -4.82 32.38
C GLY A 202 1.37 -5.40 33.19
N ARG A 203 0.40 -4.58 33.59
CA ARG A 203 -0.79 -5.04 34.32
C ARG A 203 -1.79 -5.62 33.34
N GLU A 204 -2.32 -6.80 33.68
CA GLU A 204 -3.40 -7.42 32.91
C GLU A 204 -4.69 -6.59 32.97
N VAL A 205 -5.28 -6.34 31.81
CA VAL A 205 -6.49 -5.52 31.66
C VAL A 205 -7.66 -6.28 31.04
N ALA A 206 -7.42 -7.33 30.25
CA ALA A 206 -8.47 -8.19 29.69
C ALA A 206 -7.89 -9.52 29.13
N PRO A 207 -8.72 -10.57 28.96
CA PRO A 207 -8.37 -11.73 28.14
C PRO A 207 -8.18 -11.33 26.68
N ALA A 208 -7.17 -11.88 25.99
CA ALA A 208 -6.90 -11.60 24.57
C ALA A 208 -7.25 -12.78 23.64
N ILE A 209 -6.91 -14.00 24.08
CA ILE A 209 -7.22 -15.23 23.37
C ILE A 209 -7.79 -16.21 24.38
N VAL A 210 -8.98 -16.71 24.10
CA VAL A 210 -9.75 -17.59 24.99
C VAL A 210 -9.99 -18.91 24.29
N ARG A 211 -9.92 -20.01 25.04
CA ARG A 211 -10.19 -21.35 24.54
C ARG A 211 -11.24 -22.06 25.38
N LYS A 212 -12.17 -22.76 24.73
CA LYS A 212 -13.04 -23.75 25.37
C LYS A 212 -13.09 -25.01 24.51
N GLY A 213 -12.56 -26.11 25.04
CA GLY A 213 -12.47 -27.38 24.30
C GLY A 213 -11.71 -27.24 22.97
N GLY A 214 -12.40 -27.48 21.87
CA GLY A 214 -11.87 -27.38 20.50
C GLY A 214 -12.01 -26.01 19.85
N CYS A 215 -12.41 -24.99 20.59
CA CYS A 215 -12.75 -23.67 20.06
C CYS A 215 -11.85 -22.58 20.67
N VAL A 216 -11.40 -21.63 19.85
CA VAL A 216 -10.65 -20.44 20.25
C VAL A 216 -11.38 -19.18 19.80
N PHE A 217 -11.39 -18.16 20.65
CA PHE A 217 -11.86 -16.80 20.33
C PHE A 217 -10.70 -15.81 20.42
N ILE A 218 -10.56 -14.96 19.41
CA ILE A 218 -9.58 -13.87 19.32
C ILE A 218 -10.34 -12.55 19.52
N THR A 219 -9.99 -11.77 20.54
CA THR A 219 -10.80 -10.61 20.98
C THR A 219 -10.61 -9.34 20.16
N TRP A 220 -9.92 -9.40 19.03
CA TRP A 220 -9.79 -8.29 18.09
C TRP A 220 -10.03 -8.82 16.67
N ALA A 221 -10.21 -7.92 15.71
CA ALA A 221 -10.36 -8.25 14.30
C ALA A 221 -8.98 -8.27 13.62
N PRO A 222 -8.35 -9.44 13.39
CA PRO A 222 -7.02 -9.51 12.80
C PRO A 222 -7.04 -9.02 11.35
N GLY A 223 -6.00 -8.29 10.94
CA GLY A 223 -5.96 -7.63 9.63
C GLY A 223 -6.55 -6.22 9.65
N LEU A 224 -7.55 -5.95 10.48
CA LEU A 224 -8.07 -4.59 10.70
C LEU A 224 -7.37 -3.90 11.87
N GLN A 225 -7.06 -4.68 12.91
CA GLN A 225 -6.45 -4.24 14.15
C GLN A 225 -5.09 -4.90 14.35
N GLY A 226 -4.09 -4.11 14.74
CA GLY A 226 -2.73 -4.57 14.94
C GLY A 226 -1.91 -4.72 13.65
N GLU A 227 -0.60 -4.79 13.81
CA GLU A 227 0.33 -4.98 12.70
C GLU A 227 0.16 -6.35 12.04
N ILE A 228 0.44 -6.43 10.74
CA ILE A 228 0.30 -7.67 9.95
C ILE A 228 1.13 -8.80 10.56
N THR A 229 2.40 -8.55 10.90
CA THR A 229 3.30 -9.57 11.49
C THR A 229 2.79 -10.08 12.83
N ALA A 230 2.31 -9.18 13.71
CA ALA A 230 1.76 -9.55 15.00
C ALA A 230 0.52 -10.45 14.85
N ASN A 231 -0.38 -10.09 13.93
CA ASN A 231 -1.56 -10.88 13.61
C ASN A 231 -1.20 -12.26 13.06
N SER A 232 -0.26 -12.34 12.12
CA SER A 232 0.18 -13.61 11.53
C SER A 232 0.80 -14.54 12.57
N ASN A 233 1.62 -14.03 13.49
CA ASN A 233 2.19 -14.81 14.59
C ASN A 233 1.11 -15.36 15.52
N LEU A 234 0.20 -14.49 15.99
CA LEU A 234 -0.83 -14.87 16.96
C LEU A 234 -1.86 -15.84 16.36
N ILE A 235 -2.29 -15.63 15.11
CA ILE A 235 -3.18 -16.56 14.41
C ILE A 235 -2.52 -17.92 14.22
N SER A 236 -1.26 -17.96 13.77
CA SER A 236 -0.52 -19.23 13.59
C SER A 236 -0.49 -20.04 14.89
N LEU A 237 -0.22 -19.37 16.01
CA LEU A 237 -0.19 -20.01 17.32
C LEU A 237 -1.57 -20.51 17.78
N ALA A 238 -2.64 -19.78 17.48
CA ALA A 238 -4.01 -20.21 17.74
C ALA A 238 -4.40 -21.45 16.94
N LEU A 239 -3.98 -21.53 15.68
CA LEU A 239 -4.18 -22.71 14.84
C LEU A 239 -3.40 -23.91 15.37
N GLU A 240 -2.12 -23.73 15.70
CA GLU A 240 -1.25 -24.77 16.27
C GLU A 240 -1.71 -25.25 17.66
N GLU A 241 -2.33 -24.38 18.45
CA GLU A 241 -2.90 -24.73 19.76
C GLU A 241 -4.09 -25.69 19.61
N LEU A 242 -4.90 -25.54 18.56
CA LEU A 242 -6.05 -26.40 18.31
C LEU A 242 -5.68 -27.69 17.57
N VAL A 243 -4.80 -27.59 16.58
CA VAL A 243 -4.34 -28.72 15.75
C VAL A 243 -2.82 -28.60 15.54
N PRO A 244 -2.00 -29.25 16.37
CA PRO A 244 -0.56 -29.22 16.21
C PRO A 244 -0.12 -29.73 14.82
N GLY A 245 0.77 -28.99 14.16
CA GLY A 245 1.27 -29.26 12.81
C GLY A 245 0.31 -28.85 11.67
N ILE A 246 -0.81 -28.19 11.97
CA ILE A 246 -1.76 -27.77 10.94
C ILE A 246 -1.18 -26.67 10.06
N THR A 247 -0.37 -25.75 10.59
CA THR A 247 0.25 -24.70 9.78
C THR A 247 1.27 -25.27 8.81
N GLN A 248 1.96 -26.37 9.15
CA GLN A 248 2.84 -27.08 8.23
C GLN A 248 2.06 -27.84 7.15
N THR A 249 0.94 -28.47 7.52
CA THR A 249 0.09 -29.21 6.57
C THR A 249 -0.69 -28.28 5.65
N ALA A 250 -1.08 -27.11 6.17
CA ALA A 250 -1.74 -26.05 5.45
C ALA A 250 -0.76 -25.05 4.84
N ALA A 251 0.56 -25.24 4.99
CA ALA A 251 1.53 -24.30 4.45
C ALA A 251 1.34 -24.13 2.94
N VAL A 252 1.46 -22.90 2.42
CA VAL A 252 1.72 -22.73 0.99
C VAL A 252 3.05 -23.42 0.73
N GLN A 253 3.01 -24.54 0.03
CA GLN A 253 4.21 -25.26 -0.32
C GLN A 253 4.96 -24.42 -1.33
N ILE A 254 6.18 -24.00 -0.98
CA ILE A 254 7.10 -23.44 -1.94
C ILE A 254 7.37 -24.55 -2.96
N SER A 255 6.88 -24.39 -4.18
CA SER A 255 7.09 -25.42 -5.21
C SER A 255 8.59 -25.56 -5.49
N TYR A 256 9.00 -26.69 -6.08
CA TYR A 256 10.41 -26.82 -6.49
C TYR A 256 10.82 -25.73 -7.49
N ALA A 257 9.89 -25.31 -8.37
CA ALA A 257 10.14 -24.23 -9.31
C ALA A 257 10.34 -22.89 -8.58
N ASP A 258 9.49 -22.58 -7.60
CA ASP A 258 9.62 -21.35 -6.80
C ASP A 258 10.90 -21.37 -5.97
N TYR A 259 11.24 -22.50 -5.36
CA TYR A 259 12.50 -22.66 -4.63
C TYR A 259 13.72 -22.39 -5.50
N GLN A 260 13.73 -22.90 -6.74
CA GLN A 260 14.83 -22.65 -7.69
C GLN A 260 14.91 -21.16 -8.03
N SER A 261 13.77 -20.53 -8.32
CA SER A 261 13.69 -19.09 -8.62
C SER A 261 14.19 -18.24 -7.45
N ILE A 262 13.69 -18.50 -6.25
CA ILE A 262 14.05 -17.81 -5.01
C ILE A 262 15.54 -18.02 -4.68
N SER A 263 16.05 -19.24 -4.84
CA SER A 263 17.46 -19.53 -4.58
C SER A 263 18.38 -18.75 -5.51
N GLN A 264 18.02 -18.62 -6.79
CA GLN A 264 18.75 -17.79 -7.76
C GLN A 264 18.69 -16.31 -7.40
N GLU A 265 17.54 -15.80 -6.96
CA GLU A 265 17.37 -14.44 -6.46
C GLU A 265 18.27 -14.18 -5.24
N LEU A 266 18.24 -15.05 -4.24
CA LEU A 266 19.05 -14.91 -3.02
C LEU A 266 20.55 -14.95 -3.32
N GLU A 267 20.98 -15.81 -4.23
CA GLU A 267 22.38 -15.85 -4.69
C GLU A 267 22.78 -14.57 -5.41
N TYR A 268 21.88 -14.01 -6.22
CA TYR A 268 22.07 -12.71 -6.85
C TYR A 268 22.19 -11.58 -5.83
N LEU A 269 21.28 -11.51 -4.85
CA LEU A 269 21.31 -10.51 -3.78
C LEU A 269 22.59 -10.60 -2.96
N THR A 270 23.01 -11.83 -2.62
CA THR A 270 24.26 -12.08 -1.86
C THR A 270 25.46 -11.50 -2.61
N LYS A 271 25.64 -11.88 -3.89
CA LYS A 271 26.76 -11.43 -4.72
C LYS A 271 26.73 -9.92 -4.94
N ARG A 272 25.58 -9.37 -5.31
CA ARG A 272 25.41 -7.94 -5.56
C ARG A 272 25.73 -7.11 -4.32
N THR A 273 25.28 -7.55 -3.15
CA THR A 273 25.53 -6.85 -1.89
C THR A 273 27.01 -6.90 -1.52
N GLU A 274 27.64 -8.07 -1.66
CA GLU A 274 29.08 -8.24 -1.45
C GLU A 274 29.91 -7.32 -2.36
N GLU A 275 29.58 -7.25 -3.65
CA GLU A 275 30.22 -6.36 -4.62
C GLU A 275 30.05 -4.88 -4.25
N THR A 276 28.87 -4.46 -3.80
CA THR A 276 28.63 -3.09 -3.32
C THR A 276 29.47 -2.77 -2.09
N ILE A 277 29.54 -3.67 -1.10
CA ILE A 277 30.38 -3.49 0.10
C ILE A 277 31.85 -3.34 -0.29
N LYS A 278 32.32 -4.20 -1.21
CA LYS A 278 33.69 -4.14 -1.72
C LYS A 278 33.97 -2.82 -2.43
N THR A 279 33.06 -2.37 -3.27
CA THR A 279 33.16 -1.09 -3.98
C THR A 279 33.18 0.08 -2.99
N ALA A 280 32.32 0.07 -1.97
CA ALA A 280 32.29 1.09 -0.93
C ALA A 280 33.61 1.16 -0.14
N LYS A 281 34.20 0.01 0.20
CA LYS A 281 35.52 -0.07 0.85
C LYS A 281 36.63 0.48 -0.05
N GLN A 282 36.63 0.10 -1.34
CA GLN A 282 37.62 0.56 -2.32
C GLN A 282 37.52 2.06 -2.61
N ALA A 283 36.30 2.62 -2.57
CA ALA A 283 36.06 4.05 -2.75
C ALA A 283 36.19 4.87 -1.46
N GLU A 284 36.60 4.26 -0.34
CA GLU A 284 36.77 4.90 0.97
C GLU A 284 35.53 5.70 1.42
N LEU A 285 34.33 5.16 1.16
CA LEU A 285 33.08 5.85 1.52
C LEU A 285 32.93 5.96 3.04
N ALA A 286 32.47 7.12 3.51
CA ALA A 286 32.13 7.36 4.91
C ALA A 286 30.78 6.69 5.28
N VAL A 287 30.77 5.37 5.37
CA VAL A 287 29.58 4.54 5.67
C VAL A 287 29.82 3.65 6.89
N PRO A 288 28.77 3.20 7.61
CA PRO A 288 28.93 2.41 8.83
C PRO A 288 29.29 0.95 8.53
N PHE A 289 30.52 0.68 8.09
CA PHE A 289 30.99 -0.64 7.64
C PHE A 289 30.72 -1.79 8.60
N LYS A 290 30.82 -1.54 9.92
CA LYS A 290 30.53 -2.56 10.93
C LYS A 290 29.06 -3.01 10.88
N LEU A 291 28.13 -2.06 10.77
CA LEU A 291 26.69 -2.34 10.70
C LEU A 291 26.31 -2.99 9.37
N ILE A 292 26.90 -2.51 8.28
CA ILE A 292 26.73 -3.10 6.94
C ILE A 292 27.13 -4.58 6.95
N GLN A 293 28.31 -4.90 7.51
CA GLN A 293 28.78 -6.28 7.59
C GLN A 293 27.88 -7.15 8.48
N GLN A 294 27.35 -6.61 9.59
CA GLN A 294 26.40 -7.33 10.45
C GLN A 294 25.13 -7.74 9.70
N PHE A 295 24.52 -6.82 8.93
CA PHE A 295 23.37 -7.16 8.10
C PHE A 295 23.72 -8.16 7.00
N TYR A 296 24.86 -7.99 6.32
CA TYR A 296 25.29 -8.95 5.29
C TYR A 296 25.47 -10.36 5.85
N ASP A 297 26.19 -10.51 6.97
CA ASP A 297 26.44 -11.82 7.59
C ASP A 297 25.14 -12.46 8.09
N SER A 298 24.22 -11.66 8.65
CA SER A 298 22.87 -12.08 9.03
C SER A 298 22.06 -12.57 7.82
N GLY A 299 22.07 -11.81 6.72
CA GLY A 299 21.39 -12.19 5.48
C GLY A 299 21.90 -13.52 4.92
N VAL A 300 23.22 -13.72 4.87
CA VAL A 300 23.84 -15.00 4.45
C VAL A 300 23.43 -16.15 5.37
N SER A 301 23.39 -15.93 6.68
CA SER A 301 22.91 -16.92 7.65
C SER A 301 21.46 -17.32 7.36
N HIS A 302 20.59 -16.35 7.09
CA HIS A 302 19.19 -16.60 6.75
C HIS A 302 19.01 -17.30 5.40
N VAL A 303 19.84 -17.03 4.39
CA VAL A 303 19.84 -17.80 3.13
C VAL A 303 20.11 -19.29 3.40
N ASN A 304 21.09 -19.60 4.24
CA ASN A 304 21.42 -20.99 4.58
C ASN A 304 20.28 -21.65 5.37
N ALA A 305 19.71 -20.93 6.32
CA ALA A 305 18.58 -21.41 7.12
C ALA A 305 17.32 -21.64 6.27
N PHE A 306 17.06 -20.78 5.27
CA PHE A 306 16.00 -20.98 4.27
C PHE A 306 16.20 -22.30 3.50
N LYS A 307 17.41 -22.54 2.97
CA LYS A 307 17.74 -23.75 2.20
C LYS A 307 17.57 -25.00 3.06
N GLU A 308 18.02 -24.97 4.32
CA GLU A 308 17.88 -26.07 5.27
C GLU A 308 16.41 -26.33 5.61
N ALA A 309 15.66 -25.30 5.99
CA ALA A 309 14.24 -25.40 6.32
C ALA A 309 13.41 -25.94 5.14
N TYR A 310 13.70 -25.49 3.92
CA TYR A 310 13.07 -26.03 2.71
C TYR A 310 13.35 -27.53 2.54
N SER A 311 14.61 -27.96 2.72
CA SER A 311 14.99 -29.38 2.59
C SER A 311 14.31 -30.28 3.62
N GLN A 312 14.08 -29.74 4.83
CA GLN A 312 13.35 -30.39 5.92
C GLN A 312 11.82 -30.29 5.77
N ARG A 313 11.32 -29.69 4.67
CA ARG A 313 9.89 -29.41 4.41
C ARG A 313 9.23 -28.51 5.46
N LYS A 314 10.01 -27.66 6.13
CA LYS A 314 9.56 -26.66 7.09
C LYS A 314 9.30 -25.34 6.37
N PHE A 315 8.23 -25.29 5.58
CA PHE A 315 7.97 -24.17 4.67
C PHE A 315 7.73 -22.83 5.37
N PHE A 316 7.19 -22.83 6.59
CA PHE A 316 7.04 -21.62 7.41
C PHE A 316 8.39 -21.06 7.86
N GLU A 317 9.27 -21.91 8.42
CA GLU A 317 10.64 -21.51 8.79
C GLU A 317 11.42 -21.03 7.55
N ALA A 318 11.21 -21.68 6.40
CA ALA A 318 11.79 -21.27 5.14
C ALA A 318 11.32 -19.86 4.73
N ASP A 319 10.01 -19.61 4.68
CA ASP A 319 9.47 -18.29 4.31
C ASP A 319 9.92 -17.16 5.25
N SER A 320 9.94 -17.42 6.57
CA SER A 320 10.47 -16.48 7.56
C SER A 320 11.93 -16.12 7.28
N HIS A 321 12.78 -17.12 7.03
CA HIS A 321 14.18 -16.91 6.67
C HIS A 321 14.37 -16.23 5.33
N LEU A 322 13.52 -16.49 4.34
CA LEU A 322 13.52 -15.80 3.05
C LEU A 322 13.25 -14.29 3.25
N SER A 323 12.21 -13.95 3.99
CA SER A 323 11.84 -12.57 4.28
C SER A 323 12.96 -11.83 5.03
N GLN A 324 13.53 -12.46 6.05
CA GLN A 324 14.64 -11.86 6.81
C GLN A 324 15.90 -11.70 5.96
N ALA A 325 16.25 -12.68 5.12
CA ALA A 325 17.39 -12.56 4.20
C ALA A 325 17.23 -11.38 3.23
N ARG A 326 16.05 -11.20 2.63
CA ARG A 326 15.76 -10.06 1.74
C ARG A 326 15.88 -8.73 2.47
N GLN A 327 15.33 -8.63 3.69
CA GLN A 327 15.43 -7.43 4.51
C GLN A 327 16.88 -7.09 4.84
N ASP A 328 17.65 -8.07 5.30
CA ASP A 328 19.05 -7.89 5.68
C ASP A 328 19.93 -7.48 4.48
N PHE A 329 19.75 -8.11 3.32
CA PHE A 329 20.46 -7.68 2.11
C PHE A 329 20.05 -6.28 1.66
N SER A 330 18.76 -5.92 1.75
CA SER A 330 18.29 -4.57 1.46
C SER A 330 18.93 -3.53 2.38
N MET A 331 18.96 -3.78 3.69
CA MET A 331 19.57 -2.90 4.67
C MET A 331 21.08 -2.79 4.46
N SER A 332 21.77 -3.90 4.26
CA SER A 332 23.21 -3.91 3.97
C SER A 332 23.52 -3.13 2.69
N PHE A 333 22.78 -3.39 1.61
CA PHE A 333 22.97 -2.72 0.32
C PHE A 333 22.72 -1.22 0.44
N ALA A 334 21.59 -0.80 1.04
CA ALA A 334 21.24 0.60 1.20
C ALA A 334 22.27 1.38 2.03
N GLN A 335 22.75 0.79 3.13
CA GLN A 335 23.76 1.41 3.99
C GLN A 335 25.14 1.49 3.34
N ALA A 336 25.43 0.59 2.39
CA ALA A 336 26.66 0.61 1.59
C ALA A 336 26.61 1.63 0.44
N MET A 337 25.44 2.18 0.12
CA MET A 337 25.33 3.23 -0.89
C MET A 337 25.92 4.55 -0.35
N PRO A 338 26.58 5.34 -1.22
CA PRO A 338 27.07 6.65 -0.82
C PRO A 338 25.90 7.56 -0.46
N VAL A 339 25.80 7.94 0.82
CA VAL A 339 25.03 9.12 1.21
C VAL A 339 25.86 10.32 0.76
N ARG A 340 25.33 11.12 -0.17
CA ARG A 340 26.02 12.34 -0.58
C ARG A 340 26.22 13.19 0.69
N PRO A 341 27.42 13.72 0.96
CA PRO A 341 27.70 14.58 2.13
C PRO A 341 26.94 15.93 2.11
N VAL A 342 25.97 16.11 1.21
CA VAL A 342 25.18 17.32 1.06
C VAL A 342 23.83 17.09 1.75
N GLU A 343 23.75 17.50 3.02
CA GLU A 343 22.48 17.59 3.74
C GLU A 343 21.69 18.81 3.23
N ALA A 344 20.52 18.58 2.63
CA ALA A 344 19.58 19.64 2.28
C ALA A 344 18.57 19.84 3.42
N ARG A 345 18.72 20.94 4.15
CA ARG A 345 17.77 21.42 5.16
C ARG A 345 16.94 22.50 4.51
N SER A 346 15.83 22.07 3.91
CA SER A 346 15.06 22.88 2.97
C SER A 346 13.78 23.44 3.58
N VAL A 347 13.29 24.55 3.02
CA VAL A 347 11.95 25.08 3.30
C VAL A 347 11.29 25.56 2.02
N TRP A 348 9.97 25.33 1.89
CA TRP A 348 9.14 25.98 0.88
C TRP A 348 8.66 27.33 1.39
N LEU A 349 8.84 28.36 0.57
CA LEU A 349 8.41 29.71 0.87
C LEU A 349 7.29 30.06 -0.11
N ASP A 350 6.05 29.90 0.36
CA ASP A 350 4.83 30.04 -0.41
C ASP A 350 4.44 31.51 -0.66
N ARG A 351 3.53 31.71 -1.61
CA ARG A 351 2.97 33.00 -2.01
C ARG A 351 2.48 33.79 -0.80
N GLY A 352 1.73 33.18 0.11
CA GLY A 352 1.19 33.86 1.28
C GLY A 352 2.30 34.46 2.14
N THR A 353 3.34 33.68 2.39
CA THR A 353 4.54 34.13 3.09
C THR A 353 5.24 35.26 2.32
N ILE A 354 5.47 35.12 1.01
CA ILE A 354 6.12 36.15 0.17
C ILE A 354 5.33 37.46 0.21
N VAL A 355 4.00 37.40 0.03
CA VAL A 355 3.09 38.55 0.06
C VAL A 355 3.14 39.27 1.40
N SER A 356 3.24 38.52 2.49
CA SER A 356 3.27 39.12 3.83
C SER A 356 4.52 39.97 4.09
N MET A 357 5.62 39.75 3.35
CA MET A 357 6.88 40.49 3.56
C MET A 357 6.76 41.97 3.16
N ARG A 358 6.01 42.27 2.10
CA ARG A 358 5.72 43.64 1.57
C ARG A 358 6.93 44.53 1.23
N SER A 359 8.17 44.11 1.55
CA SER A 359 9.37 44.91 1.39
C SER A 359 10.64 44.06 1.32
N PRO A 360 11.71 44.55 0.67
CA PRO A 360 13.00 43.88 0.68
C PRO A 360 13.60 43.66 2.09
N THR A 361 13.43 44.62 2.99
CA THR A 361 13.97 44.55 4.35
C THR A 361 13.33 43.43 5.17
N ALA A 362 12.01 43.29 5.12
CA ALA A 362 11.32 42.22 5.84
C ALA A 362 11.68 40.84 5.28
N LEU A 363 11.80 40.71 3.95
CA LEU A 363 12.25 39.47 3.32
C LEU A 363 13.68 39.11 3.75
N ALA A 364 14.60 40.09 3.79
CA ALA A 364 15.96 39.87 4.30
C ALA A 364 15.98 39.37 5.76
N GLN A 365 15.14 39.94 6.64
CA GLN A 365 14.99 39.49 8.02
C GLN A 365 14.44 38.06 8.14
N LEU A 366 13.58 37.63 7.21
CA LEU A 366 13.13 36.24 7.14
C LEU A 366 14.30 35.30 6.79
N PHE A 367 15.15 35.68 5.84
CA PHE A 367 16.36 34.90 5.51
C PHE A 367 17.35 34.81 6.68
N ASP A 368 17.46 35.85 7.53
CA ASP A 368 18.23 35.76 8.78
C ASP A 368 17.68 34.69 9.73
N LYS A 369 16.35 34.64 9.88
CA LYS A 369 15.68 33.62 10.72
C LYS A 369 15.89 32.22 10.16
N LEU A 370 15.69 32.02 8.85
CA LEU A 370 15.90 30.73 8.20
C LEU A 370 17.33 30.23 8.39
N LYS A 371 18.32 31.10 8.20
CA LYS A 371 19.73 30.76 8.44
C LYS A 371 20.00 30.38 9.90
N THR A 372 19.42 31.12 10.85
CA THR A 372 19.56 30.83 12.29
C THR A 372 18.97 29.47 12.66
N CYS A 373 17.91 29.04 11.99
CA CYS A 373 17.32 27.70 12.14
C CYS A 373 18.11 26.59 11.44
N GLY A 374 19.24 26.90 10.77
CA GLY A 374 20.06 25.93 10.07
C GLY A 374 19.61 25.60 8.64
N ILE A 375 18.57 26.25 8.11
CA ILE A 375 18.14 26.06 6.71
C ILE A 375 19.28 26.48 5.77
N ASN A 376 19.54 25.66 4.75
CA ASN A 376 20.55 25.92 3.72
C ASN A 376 20.00 25.91 2.29
N VAL A 377 18.75 25.50 2.07
CA VAL A 377 18.08 25.53 0.76
C VAL A 377 16.69 26.14 0.90
N VAL A 378 16.32 27.07 0.03
CA VAL A 378 14.97 27.66 -0.02
C VAL A 378 14.34 27.39 -1.38
N TYR A 379 13.16 26.76 -1.37
CA TYR A 379 12.29 26.64 -2.54
C TYR A 379 11.34 27.83 -2.56
N PHE A 380 11.66 28.83 -3.38
CA PHE A 380 10.93 30.10 -3.43
C PHE A 380 9.84 30.05 -4.50
N GLU A 381 8.56 30.15 -4.11
CA GLU A 381 7.45 30.11 -5.07
C GLU A 381 7.56 31.27 -6.06
N THR A 382 7.87 30.94 -7.32
CA THR A 382 8.26 31.90 -8.35
C THR A 382 7.11 32.21 -9.30
N ASN A 383 6.16 31.28 -9.43
CA ASN A 383 4.84 31.53 -9.98
C ASN A 383 3.77 30.83 -9.12
N ASN A 384 2.58 31.42 -9.08
CA ASN A 384 1.44 30.84 -8.39
C ASN A 384 0.16 31.20 -9.15
N ALA A 385 -0.70 30.20 -9.43
CA ALA A 385 -1.95 30.39 -10.17
C ALA A 385 -1.79 31.21 -11.46
N GLY A 386 -0.69 30.99 -12.20
CA GLY A 386 -0.37 31.67 -13.45
C GLY A 386 0.25 33.07 -13.31
N PHE A 387 0.35 33.63 -12.11
CA PHE A 387 1.03 34.91 -11.87
C PHE A 387 2.49 34.70 -11.51
N ALA A 388 3.38 35.53 -12.06
CA ALA A 388 4.78 35.58 -11.64
C ALA A 388 4.93 36.32 -10.30
N MET A 389 5.82 35.84 -9.43
CA MET A 389 6.20 36.53 -8.19
C MET A 389 7.34 37.52 -8.40
N TYR A 390 7.66 37.84 -9.66
CA TYR A 390 8.68 38.77 -10.12
C TYR A 390 8.17 39.53 -11.37
N PRO A 391 8.82 40.63 -11.80
CA PRO A 391 8.45 41.37 -13.02
C PRO A 391 8.74 40.55 -14.30
N SER A 392 7.83 39.67 -14.67
CA SER A 392 7.91 38.86 -15.90
C SER A 392 7.48 39.65 -17.14
N LYS A 393 8.07 39.33 -18.30
CA LYS A 393 7.60 39.78 -19.62
C LYS A 393 6.61 38.80 -20.27
N LEU A 394 6.55 37.57 -19.78
CA LEU A 394 5.72 36.49 -20.32
C LEU A 394 4.34 36.41 -19.67
N VAL A 395 4.26 36.68 -18.37
CA VAL A 395 3.00 36.61 -17.60
C VAL A 395 2.82 37.81 -16.70
N ALA A 396 1.58 38.06 -16.30
CA ALA A 396 1.28 39.11 -15.34
C ALA A 396 1.98 38.86 -14.00
N GLN A 397 2.61 39.89 -13.45
CA GLN A 397 3.12 39.85 -12.08
C GLN A 397 1.94 39.78 -11.10
N ASN A 398 2.11 39.06 -10.00
CA ASN A 398 1.14 39.03 -8.91
C ASN A 398 0.85 40.47 -8.45
N PRO A 399 -0.43 40.91 -8.42
CA PRO A 399 -0.78 42.30 -8.10
C PRO A 399 -0.21 42.80 -6.77
N ALA A 400 -0.04 41.91 -5.78
CA ALA A 400 0.52 42.25 -4.47
C ALA A 400 2.05 42.51 -4.48
N MET A 401 2.74 42.19 -5.58
CA MET A 401 4.18 42.39 -5.75
C MET A 401 4.52 43.56 -6.66
N VAL A 402 3.53 44.17 -7.31
CA VAL A 402 3.76 45.28 -8.24
C VAL A 402 4.53 46.39 -7.54
N GLY A 403 5.60 46.86 -8.18
CA GLY A 403 6.49 47.89 -7.64
C GLY A 403 7.76 47.36 -6.98
N TRP A 404 7.92 46.05 -6.82
CA TRP A 404 9.19 45.46 -6.41
C TRP A 404 9.42 44.05 -6.98
N ASP A 405 10.64 43.53 -6.85
CA ASP A 405 11.05 42.21 -7.33
C ASP A 405 11.46 41.31 -6.15
N PRO A 406 10.51 40.52 -5.59
CA PRO A 406 10.78 39.59 -4.52
C PRO A 406 11.84 38.54 -4.85
N LEU A 407 11.85 38.02 -6.08
CA LEU A 407 12.80 36.97 -6.48
C LEU A 407 14.23 37.51 -6.54
N ALA A 408 14.44 38.70 -7.10
CA ALA A 408 15.76 39.35 -7.10
C ALA A 408 16.30 39.53 -5.68
N VAL A 409 15.44 39.99 -4.76
CA VAL A 409 15.81 40.17 -3.35
C VAL A 409 16.11 38.82 -2.70
N ALA A 410 15.26 37.82 -2.89
CA ALA A 410 15.41 36.50 -2.28
C ALA A 410 16.73 35.84 -2.70
N VAL A 411 17.05 35.84 -4.00
CA VAL A 411 18.31 35.28 -4.53
C VAL A 411 19.51 35.96 -3.86
N LYS A 412 19.51 37.30 -3.83
CA LYS A 412 20.58 38.08 -3.22
C LYS A 412 20.74 37.75 -1.72
N GLU A 413 19.65 37.68 -0.98
CA GLU A 413 19.68 37.46 0.47
C GLU A 413 20.02 36.01 0.84
N ALA A 414 19.62 35.03 0.03
CA ALA A 414 20.04 33.63 0.16
C ALA A 414 21.56 33.50 -0.02
N HIS A 415 22.09 34.00 -1.15
CA HIS A 415 23.51 33.91 -1.48
C HIS A 415 24.39 34.64 -0.48
N LYS A 416 23.96 35.80 0.02
CA LYS A 416 24.64 36.53 1.09
C LYS A 416 24.87 35.68 2.36
N ARG A 417 24.03 34.68 2.60
CA ARG A 417 24.09 33.79 3.78
C ARG A 417 24.65 32.40 3.45
N GLY A 418 25.15 32.19 2.23
CA GLY A 418 25.61 30.88 1.76
C GLY A 418 24.50 29.84 1.76
N MET A 419 23.27 30.26 1.41
CA MET A 419 22.12 29.39 1.21
C MET A 419 21.85 29.30 -0.29
N GLU A 420 21.37 28.14 -0.74
CA GLU A 420 20.87 27.97 -2.09
C GLU A 420 19.42 28.46 -2.19
N LEU A 421 19.08 29.08 -3.31
CA LEU A 421 17.70 29.40 -3.67
C LEU A 421 17.32 28.71 -4.97
N HIS A 422 16.32 27.85 -4.86
CA HIS A 422 15.73 27.12 -5.97
C HIS A 422 14.38 27.74 -6.31
N SER A 423 14.15 27.99 -7.59
CA SER A 423 12.86 28.51 -8.06
C SER A 423 11.82 27.40 -8.02
N TRP A 424 10.79 27.54 -7.19
CA TRP A 424 9.64 26.64 -7.16
C TRP A 424 8.60 27.11 -8.18
N VAL A 425 8.37 26.28 -9.20
CA VAL A 425 7.54 26.62 -10.36
C VAL A 425 6.38 25.63 -10.53
N TRP A 426 5.16 26.14 -10.59
CA TRP A 426 3.98 25.40 -11.00
C TRP A 426 3.98 25.24 -12.52
N ILE A 427 4.00 23.99 -12.99
CA ILE A 427 4.17 23.67 -14.42
C ILE A 427 2.86 23.74 -15.19
N PHE A 428 1.87 22.90 -14.84
CA PHE A 428 0.61 22.82 -15.59
C PHE A 428 -0.58 23.48 -14.89
N ALA A 429 -0.54 23.67 -13.58
CA ALA A 429 -1.55 24.43 -12.85
C ALA A 429 -1.34 25.94 -13.03
N VAL A 430 -2.29 26.63 -13.67
CA VAL A 430 -2.12 28.02 -14.16
C VAL A 430 -3.24 28.98 -13.75
N GLY A 431 -4.13 28.55 -12.87
CA GLY A 431 -5.17 29.36 -12.25
C GLY A 431 -5.67 28.70 -10.97
N ASN A 432 -6.35 29.45 -10.09
CA ASN A 432 -6.92 28.88 -8.87
C ASN A 432 -8.12 29.71 -8.38
N THR A 433 -9.30 29.08 -8.30
CA THR A 433 -10.56 29.73 -7.91
C THR A 433 -10.54 30.27 -6.48
N ARG A 434 -9.79 29.66 -5.55
CA ARG A 434 -9.61 30.17 -4.17
C ARG A 434 -8.76 31.43 -4.13
N HIS A 435 -7.88 31.64 -5.10
CA HIS A 435 -7.03 32.83 -5.16
C HIS A 435 -7.73 34.03 -5.77
N ASN A 436 -8.67 33.80 -6.68
CA ASN A 436 -9.42 34.84 -7.39
C ASN A 436 -9.97 35.95 -6.47
N PRO A 437 -10.70 35.67 -5.37
CA PRO A 437 -11.20 36.72 -4.49
C PRO A 437 -10.09 37.51 -3.79
N ILE A 438 -8.94 36.87 -3.51
CA ILE A 438 -7.79 37.51 -2.83
C ILE A 438 -7.15 38.57 -3.73
N ILE A 439 -7.23 38.39 -5.06
CA ILE A 439 -6.66 39.30 -6.05
C ILE A 439 -7.72 40.15 -6.78
N GLY A 440 -8.96 40.17 -6.27
CA GLY A 440 -10.06 40.96 -6.84
C GLY A 440 -10.51 40.52 -8.24
N LYS A 441 -10.44 39.21 -8.52
CA LYS A 441 -10.92 38.61 -9.77
C LYS A 441 -12.22 37.82 -9.55
N ASP A 442 -12.97 37.64 -10.63
CA ASP A 442 -14.20 36.85 -10.63
C ASP A 442 -13.92 35.39 -10.23
N ALA A 443 -14.90 34.73 -9.60
CA ALA A 443 -14.74 33.37 -9.08
C ALA A 443 -14.29 32.36 -10.15
N GLU A 444 -14.77 32.52 -11.38
CA GLU A 444 -14.49 31.66 -12.53
C GLU A 444 -13.29 32.12 -13.37
N TYR A 445 -12.56 33.15 -12.94
CA TYR A 445 -11.38 33.62 -13.66
C TYR A 445 -10.34 32.50 -13.80
N PRO A 446 -9.96 32.08 -15.03
CA PRO A 446 -9.11 30.92 -15.27
C PRO A 446 -7.61 31.20 -15.04
N GLY A 447 -7.27 32.40 -14.58
CA GLY A 447 -5.90 32.87 -14.44
C GLY A 447 -5.38 33.63 -15.67
N PRO A 448 -4.24 34.32 -15.55
CA PRO A 448 -3.69 35.19 -16.58
C PRO A 448 -3.10 34.43 -17.76
N VAL A 449 -2.75 33.16 -17.58
CA VAL A 449 -2.18 32.32 -18.65
C VAL A 449 -3.27 31.91 -19.63
N LEU A 450 -4.35 31.29 -19.14
CA LEU A 450 -5.47 30.86 -19.97
C LEU A 450 -6.28 32.03 -20.54
N SER A 451 -6.36 33.15 -19.82
CA SER A 451 -7.07 34.34 -20.32
C SER A 451 -6.37 35.03 -21.50
N ASN A 452 -5.06 34.82 -21.66
CA ASN A 452 -4.25 35.39 -22.74
C ASN A 452 -3.85 34.34 -23.80
N ARG A 453 -4.41 33.13 -23.71
CA ARG A 453 -4.16 32.01 -24.62
C ARG A 453 -5.48 31.50 -25.18
N ASP A 454 -5.39 30.62 -26.17
CA ASP A 454 -6.54 29.86 -26.61
C ASP A 454 -6.96 28.88 -25.49
N PHE A 455 -8.24 28.91 -25.10
CA PHE A 455 -8.83 27.98 -24.14
C PHE A 455 -8.67 26.51 -24.57
N ASN A 456 -8.41 26.26 -25.85
CA ASN A 456 -8.10 24.93 -26.37
C ASN A 456 -6.83 24.30 -25.77
N GLN A 457 -6.02 25.04 -25.00
CA GLN A 457 -4.87 24.49 -24.25
C GLN A 457 -5.23 24.04 -22.83
N ALA A 458 -6.46 24.26 -22.36
CA ALA A 458 -6.89 23.87 -21.02
C ALA A 458 -7.33 22.41 -20.98
N LEU A 459 -7.04 21.73 -19.86
CA LEU A 459 -7.68 20.45 -19.55
C LEU A 459 -9.16 20.66 -19.31
N ALA A 460 -9.97 19.79 -19.90
CA ALA A 460 -11.41 19.79 -19.70
C ALA A 460 -11.91 18.42 -19.21
N TYR A 461 -13.02 18.46 -18.47
CA TYR A 461 -13.84 17.31 -18.13
C TYR A 461 -14.74 16.92 -19.32
N ARG A 462 -15.43 15.78 -19.22
CA ARG A 462 -16.32 15.26 -20.27
C ARG A 462 -17.39 16.25 -20.74
N ASP A 463 -17.88 17.10 -19.83
CA ASP A 463 -18.91 18.10 -20.08
C ASP A 463 -18.35 19.48 -20.46
N GLY A 464 -17.02 19.60 -20.60
CA GLY A 464 -16.35 20.85 -20.92
C GLY A 464 -15.95 21.72 -19.72
N GLN A 465 -16.24 21.31 -18.47
CA GLN A 465 -15.78 22.05 -17.29
C GLN A 465 -14.25 22.02 -17.17
N LEU A 466 -13.65 23.19 -16.86
CA LEU A 466 -12.20 23.36 -16.80
C LEU A 466 -11.62 23.16 -15.38
N VAL A 467 -12.48 23.23 -14.36
CA VAL A 467 -12.08 23.02 -12.96
C VAL A 467 -12.47 21.60 -12.58
N PRO A 468 -11.51 20.75 -12.15
CA PRO A 468 -11.85 19.40 -11.75
C PRO A 468 -12.77 19.39 -10.51
N PRO A 469 -13.72 18.44 -10.41
CA PRO A 469 -14.56 18.31 -9.21
C PRO A 469 -13.73 18.21 -7.93
N ARG A 470 -14.14 18.96 -6.90
CA ARG A 470 -13.48 19.03 -5.57
C ARG A 470 -12.03 19.58 -5.59
N GLN A 471 -11.58 20.11 -6.72
CA GLN A 471 -10.31 20.83 -6.85
C GLN A 471 -10.59 22.29 -7.19
N THR A 472 -9.54 23.11 -7.23
CA THR A 472 -9.68 24.57 -7.38
C THR A 472 -8.82 25.16 -8.48
N GLU A 473 -7.92 24.35 -9.04
CA GLU A 473 -6.91 24.75 -9.99
C GLU A 473 -7.43 24.61 -11.43
N PHE A 474 -7.04 25.56 -12.28
CA PHE A 474 -7.16 25.44 -13.74
C PHE A 474 -5.84 24.90 -14.29
N TRP A 475 -5.93 24.02 -15.27
CA TRP A 475 -4.77 23.28 -15.77
C TRP A 475 -4.61 23.42 -17.27
N LEU A 476 -3.36 23.52 -17.72
CA LEU A 476 -2.98 23.28 -19.10
C LEU A 476 -2.93 21.77 -19.38
N ASP A 477 -3.28 21.33 -20.58
CA ASP A 477 -3.14 19.94 -20.99
C ASP A 477 -1.68 19.57 -21.30
N PRO A 478 -1.02 18.72 -20.48
CA PRO A 478 0.34 18.27 -20.73
C PRO A 478 0.52 17.53 -22.07
N ALA A 479 -0.56 17.00 -22.66
CA ALA A 479 -0.50 16.33 -23.94
C ALA A 479 -0.25 17.31 -25.10
N LEU A 480 -0.47 18.62 -24.92
CA LEU A 480 -0.31 19.59 -26.01
C LEU A 480 1.11 20.14 -26.05
N PRO A 481 1.80 20.12 -27.22
CA PRO A 481 3.13 20.73 -27.37
C PRO A 481 3.18 22.21 -26.94
N GLU A 482 2.15 22.99 -27.27
CA GLU A 482 2.04 24.43 -27.00
C GLU A 482 1.87 24.69 -25.49
N ALA A 483 1.12 23.84 -24.80
CA ALA A 483 0.97 23.87 -23.35
C ALA A 483 2.30 23.58 -22.65
N ARG A 484 3.10 22.66 -23.18
CA ARG A 484 4.47 22.36 -22.67
C ARG A 484 5.48 23.46 -22.97
N GLN A 485 5.23 24.32 -23.97
CA GLN A 485 6.15 25.41 -24.31
C GLN A 485 6.09 26.53 -23.27
N TYR A 486 4.91 26.84 -22.74
CA TYR A 486 4.73 27.85 -21.68
C TYR A 486 5.67 27.69 -20.48
N PRO A 487 5.68 26.56 -19.74
CA PRO A 487 6.53 26.44 -18.58
C PRO A 487 8.02 26.41 -18.94
N LYS A 488 8.39 25.96 -20.15
CA LYS A 488 9.78 26.05 -20.64
C LYS A 488 10.21 27.50 -20.79
N ASP A 489 9.39 28.32 -21.45
CA ASP A 489 9.69 29.75 -21.65
C ASP A 489 9.78 30.49 -20.31
N LEU A 490 8.88 30.19 -19.37
CA LEU A 490 8.91 30.75 -18.02
C LEU A 490 10.18 30.36 -17.26
N ILE A 491 10.55 29.08 -17.27
CA ILE A 491 11.79 28.59 -16.65
C ILE A 491 13.01 29.26 -17.30
N MET A 492 13.02 29.37 -18.64
CA MET A 492 14.10 30.03 -19.38
C MET A 492 14.21 31.52 -19.00
N GLU A 493 13.10 32.23 -18.83
CA GLU A 493 13.11 33.62 -18.34
C GLU A 493 13.71 33.71 -16.94
N ILE A 494 13.33 32.81 -16.02
CA ILE A 494 13.83 32.79 -14.65
C ILE A 494 15.35 32.56 -14.63
N VAL A 495 15.83 31.47 -15.26
CA VAL A 495 17.26 31.11 -15.19
C VAL A 495 18.16 32.06 -15.98
N SER A 496 17.61 32.79 -16.96
CA SER A 496 18.36 33.79 -17.73
C SER A 496 18.49 35.12 -16.99
N ASN A 497 17.49 35.48 -16.18
CA ASN A 497 17.44 36.77 -15.48
C ASN A 497 17.92 36.71 -14.03
N TYR A 498 17.86 35.53 -13.40
CA TYR A 498 18.17 35.35 -11.97
C TYR A 498 19.21 34.24 -11.79
N LYS A 499 20.16 34.47 -10.87
CA LYS A 499 21.14 33.46 -10.46
C LYS A 499 20.54 32.49 -9.45
N VAL A 500 19.50 31.75 -9.83
CA VAL A 500 18.96 30.66 -9.01
C VAL A 500 19.92 29.47 -9.02
N ASP A 501 19.98 28.73 -7.93
CA ASP A 501 20.86 27.54 -7.80
C ASP A 501 20.20 26.28 -8.37
N GLY A 502 18.88 26.32 -8.57
CA GLY A 502 18.12 25.26 -9.23
C GLY A 502 16.66 25.62 -9.48
N VAL A 503 15.94 24.69 -10.08
CA VAL A 503 14.51 24.81 -10.38
C VAL A 503 13.80 23.57 -9.84
N GLN A 504 12.82 23.79 -8.97
CA GLN A 504 11.92 22.76 -8.46
C GLN A 504 10.62 22.79 -9.27
N LEU A 505 10.32 21.69 -9.95
CA LEU A 505 9.11 21.52 -10.75
C LEU A 505 7.98 20.98 -9.86
N ASP A 506 6.91 21.74 -9.72
CA ASP A 506 5.70 21.33 -9.02
C ASP A 506 4.50 21.35 -9.97
N TYR A 507 3.45 20.61 -9.63
CA TYR A 507 2.29 20.43 -10.51
C TYR A 507 2.69 19.95 -11.93
N ILE A 508 3.78 19.18 -12.04
CA ILE A 508 4.23 18.46 -13.25
C ILE A 508 3.46 17.14 -13.41
N ARG A 509 2.13 17.22 -13.36
CA ARG A 509 1.22 16.09 -13.32
C ARG A 509 -0.13 16.48 -13.90
N TYR A 510 -1.00 15.50 -14.11
CA TYR A 510 -2.44 15.70 -14.25
C TYR A 510 -3.08 15.98 -12.86
N PRO A 511 -4.26 16.61 -12.81
CA PRO A 511 -5.05 16.71 -11.58
C PRO A 511 -5.41 15.33 -11.01
N PHE A 512 -5.83 15.26 -9.74
CA PHE A 512 -6.24 14.00 -9.14
C PHE A 512 -7.44 13.40 -9.89
N ASN A 513 -7.22 12.24 -10.52
CA ASN A 513 -8.22 11.51 -11.27
C ASN A 513 -8.77 10.35 -10.43
N ASN A 514 -9.94 10.55 -9.83
CA ASN A 514 -10.74 9.46 -9.25
C ASN A 514 -11.76 8.96 -10.27
N LYS A 515 -12.35 7.79 -10.03
CA LYS A 515 -13.46 7.28 -10.85
C LYS A 515 -14.60 8.32 -10.87
N GLY A 516 -14.94 8.80 -12.06
CA GLY A 516 -15.97 9.83 -12.27
C GLY A 516 -15.49 11.28 -12.16
N THR A 517 -14.19 11.54 -12.06
CA THR A 517 -13.61 12.90 -12.09
C THR A 517 -12.41 12.99 -13.03
N GLU A 518 -12.37 12.15 -14.06
CA GLU A 518 -11.25 12.03 -14.98
C GLU A 518 -11.16 13.24 -15.92
N MET A 519 -9.98 13.88 -15.97
CA MET A 519 -9.68 15.00 -16.86
C MET A 519 -8.97 14.52 -18.14
N GLY A 520 -8.80 15.42 -19.13
CA GLY A 520 -8.17 15.10 -20.42
C GLY A 520 -9.17 14.75 -21.52
N TYR A 521 -10.40 15.25 -21.38
CA TYR A 521 -11.50 15.09 -22.33
C TYR A 521 -11.68 16.35 -23.21
N ASP A 522 -10.70 17.24 -23.22
CA ASP A 522 -10.64 18.30 -24.21
C ASP A 522 -10.49 17.70 -25.62
N TRP A 523 -10.91 18.48 -26.62
CA TRP A 523 -11.01 17.99 -28.00
C TRP A 523 -9.66 17.51 -28.55
N GLN A 524 -8.56 18.21 -28.24
CA GLN A 524 -7.24 17.86 -28.76
C GLN A 524 -6.68 16.61 -28.09
N GLY A 525 -6.84 16.48 -26.77
CA GLY A 525 -6.50 15.28 -26.01
C GLY A 525 -7.23 14.04 -26.54
N ARG A 526 -8.54 14.15 -26.79
CA ARG A 526 -9.34 13.06 -27.39
C ARG A 526 -8.83 12.64 -28.77
N GLN A 527 -8.62 13.60 -29.67
CA GLN A 527 -8.13 13.29 -31.02
C GLN A 527 -6.76 12.63 -30.99
N ARG A 528 -5.87 13.10 -30.12
CA ARG A 528 -4.53 12.54 -30.00
C ARG A 528 -4.57 11.12 -29.42
N PHE A 529 -5.38 10.88 -28.40
CA PHE A 529 -5.59 9.54 -27.85
C PHE A 529 -6.12 8.56 -28.91
N GLU A 530 -7.12 8.97 -29.69
CA GLU A 530 -7.69 8.15 -30.75
C GLU A 530 -6.67 7.85 -31.86
N GLN A 531 -5.86 8.84 -32.25
CA GLN A 531 -4.78 8.64 -33.22
C GLN A 531 -3.68 7.68 -32.71
N GLU A 532 -3.33 7.77 -31.43
CA GLU A 532 -2.24 6.97 -30.85
C GLU A 532 -2.67 5.53 -30.52
N THR A 533 -3.93 5.32 -30.14
CA THR A 533 -4.42 4.04 -29.63
C THR A 533 -5.41 3.33 -30.56
N GLY A 534 -6.05 4.05 -31.48
CA GLY A 534 -7.18 3.56 -32.27
C GLY A 534 -8.48 3.41 -31.47
N LEU A 535 -8.52 3.89 -30.22
CA LEU A 535 -9.69 3.84 -29.33
C LEU A 535 -10.30 5.24 -29.18
N SER A 536 -11.63 5.33 -29.22
CA SER A 536 -12.33 6.59 -28.97
C SER A 536 -12.78 6.70 -27.52
N LEU A 537 -12.44 7.82 -26.88
CA LEU A 537 -12.92 8.15 -25.53
C LEU A 537 -14.44 8.42 -25.48
N ASP A 538 -15.09 8.60 -26.63
CA ASP A 538 -16.55 8.78 -26.74
C ASP A 538 -17.31 7.44 -26.63
N HIS A 539 -16.60 6.31 -26.68
CA HIS A 539 -17.18 4.96 -26.73
C HIS A 539 -16.70 4.04 -25.60
N LEU A 540 -16.05 4.58 -24.56
CA LEU A 540 -15.63 3.80 -23.39
C LEU A 540 -16.85 3.31 -22.59
N ASP A 541 -16.98 1.99 -22.46
CA ASP A 541 -17.90 1.33 -21.53
C ASP A 541 -17.20 0.93 -20.22
N ASP A 542 -17.94 0.46 -19.22
CA ASP A 542 -17.37 0.08 -17.91
C ASP A 542 -16.39 -1.12 -17.98
N ASN A 543 -16.32 -1.84 -19.10
CA ASN A 543 -15.38 -2.93 -19.31
C ASN A 543 -14.08 -2.49 -20.01
N THR A 544 -14.08 -1.31 -20.62
CA THR A 544 -12.96 -0.71 -21.38
C THR A 544 -12.38 0.55 -20.70
N ARG A 545 -13.03 1.02 -19.63
CA ARG A 545 -12.59 2.09 -18.72
C ARG A 545 -11.67 1.55 -17.63
#